data_AF-A0A7J8TR48-F1
#
_entry.id   AF-A0A7J8TR48-F1
#
_cell.length_a   1.000
_cell.length_b   1.000
_cell.length_c   1.000
_cell.angle_alpha   90.00
_cell.angle_beta   90.00
_cell.angle_gamma   90.00
#
_symmetry.space_group_name_H-M   'P 1'
#
loop_
_entity.id
_entity.type
_entity.pdbx_description
1 polymer ?
#
loop_
_entity_poly.entity_id
_entity_poly.type
_entity_poly.pdbx_seq_one_letter_code
_entity_poly.pdbx_strand_id
1 'polypeptide(L)'
;MGDLYKVWEIKALKRKPGEEEAKKILEKIAKQVQPIWRVKLLLEFYPNNPALLGLNVGVGIHVKLRLEDRTGIVYPFDQVLDTMLHELCYYAYGLHNASFYKLWDEIRKDQIIKKALLGVTRGSQDVSIYGFTIKHYLCGKGRAYVIGIRTIVNDF
;
A
#
# COMPACT_ATOMS: atom_id res chain seq x y z
N MET A 1 21.79 7.57 -2.35
CA MET A 1 20.42 8.00 -2.01
C MET A 1 19.57 6.75 -1.84
N GLY A 2 19.57 6.19 -0.62
CA GLY A 2 18.95 4.90 -0.34
C GLY A 2 17.43 5.00 -0.20
N ASP A 3 16.74 3.93 -0.59
CA ASP A 3 15.30 3.67 -0.57
C ASP A 3 14.51 4.45 0.51
N LEU A 4 14.17 5.71 0.25
CA LEU A 4 13.46 6.55 1.21
C LEU A 4 12.01 6.13 1.38
N TYR A 5 11.43 5.37 0.45
CA TYR A 5 10.04 4.97 0.44
C TYR A 5 9.93 3.48 0.16
N LYS A 6 10.03 2.67 1.22
CA LYS A 6 9.83 1.22 1.14
C LYS A 6 9.11 0.60 2.32
N VAL A 7 8.76 -0.67 2.18
CA VAL A 7 8.47 -1.55 3.32
C VAL A 7 9.79 -2.22 3.72
N TRP A 8 10.26 -2.00 4.95
CA TRP A 8 11.57 -2.50 5.39
C TRP A 8 11.53 -3.93 5.89
N GLU A 9 10.53 -4.27 6.70
CA GLU A 9 10.37 -5.60 7.28
C GLU A 9 8.95 -6.11 7.08
N ILE A 10 8.82 -7.41 6.85
CA ILE A 10 7.54 -8.12 6.68
C ILE A 10 7.48 -9.32 7.61
N LYS A 11 6.42 -9.45 8.40
CA LYS A 11 6.23 -10.55 9.36
C LYS A 11 4.81 -11.14 9.29
N ALA A 12 4.70 -12.44 9.01
CA ALA A 12 3.45 -13.18 9.22
C ALA A 12 3.36 -13.68 10.68
N LEU A 13 2.16 -14.11 11.12
CA LEU A 13 1.99 -14.74 12.42
C LEU A 13 2.67 -16.10 12.44
N LYS A 14 3.64 -16.27 13.35
CA LYS A 14 4.36 -17.53 13.50
C LYS A 14 3.47 -18.64 14.03
N ARG A 15 3.76 -19.88 13.63
CA ARG A 15 3.13 -21.11 14.17
C ARG A 15 1.63 -21.22 13.86
N LYS A 16 1.16 -20.50 12.86
CA LYS A 16 -0.19 -20.59 12.34
C LYS A 16 -0.18 -21.40 11.04
N PRO A 17 -1.17 -22.27 10.78
CA PRO A 17 -1.35 -22.86 9.45
C PRO A 17 -1.40 -21.75 8.39
N GLY A 18 -0.66 -21.90 7.30
CA GLY A 18 -0.63 -20.89 6.22
C GLY A 18 0.32 -19.71 6.41
N GLU A 19 1.25 -19.75 7.39
CA GLU A 19 2.28 -18.70 7.61
C GLU A 19 2.99 -18.28 6.31
N GLU A 20 3.38 -19.24 5.47
CA GLU A 20 4.07 -18.97 4.21
C GLU A 20 3.17 -18.24 3.19
N GLU A 21 1.88 -18.58 3.14
CA GLU A 21 0.91 -17.92 2.25
C GLU A 21 0.60 -16.50 2.74
N ALA A 22 0.43 -16.33 4.05
CA ALA A 22 0.30 -15.02 4.68
C ALA A 22 1.48 -14.12 4.35
N LYS A 23 2.71 -14.64 4.45
CA LYS A 23 3.91 -13.90 4.09
C LYS A 23 3.93 -13.49 2.62
N LYS A 24 3.56 -14.40 1.69
CA LYS A 24 3.45 -14.08 0.25
C LYS A 24 2.43 -12.98 -0.03
N ILE A 25 1.27 -13.00 0.64
CA ILE A 25 0.26 -11.94 0.53
C ILE A 25 0.84 -10.60 0.96
N LEU A 26 1.49 -10.54 2.14
CA LEU A 26 2.10 -9.31 2.66
C LEU A 26 3.21 -8.79 1.75
N GLU A 27 4.06 -9.67 1.19
CA GLU A 27 5.08 -9.31 0.21
C GLU A 27 4.49 -8.73 -1.07
N LYS A 28 3.38 -9.30 -1.55
CA LYS A 28 2.67 -8.80 -2.73
C LYS A 28 2.02 -7.43 -2.45
N ILE A 29 1.44 -7.24 -1.28
CA ILE A 29 0.91 -5.94 -0.84
C ILE A 29 2.03 -4.91 -0.77
N ALA A 30 3.14 -5.26 -0.11
CA ALA A 30 4.29 -4.38 0.03
C ALA A 30 4.77 -3.87 -1.32
N LYS A 31 4.89 -4.76 -2.33
CA LYS A 31 5.25 -4.41 -3.72
C LYS A 31 4.24 -3.46 -4.36
N GLN A 32 2.94 -3.67 -4.15
CA GLN A 32 1.88 -2.89 -4.78
C GLN A 32 1.80 -1.44 -4.28
N VAL A 33 2.18 -1.20 -3.02
CA VAL A 33 2.16 0.14 -2.41
C VAL A 33 3.48 0.90 -2.57
N GLN A 34 4.49 0.29 -3.21
CA GLN A 34 5.73 0.98 -3.54
C GLN A 34 5.55 2.02 -4.67
N PRO A 35 6.36 3.09 -4.68
CA PRO A 35 7.33 3.55 -3.68
C PRO A 35 6.86 4.84 -3.02
N ILE A 36 5.59 4.94 -2.66
CA ILE A 36 5.04 6.24 -2.21
C ILE A 36 5.15 6.37 -0.69
N TRP A 37 5.17 5.24 0.04
CA TRP A 37 5.09 5.24 1.51
C TRP A 37 6.22 4.50 2.20
N ARG A 38 6.47 4.95 3.43
CA ARG A 38 7.45 4.38 4.34
C ARG A 38 6.71 3.48 5.33
N VAL A 39 7.10 2.21 5.40
CA VAL A 39 6.58 1.29 6.39
C VAL A 39 7.75 0.55 7.00
N LYS A 40 8.08 0.83 8.27
CA LYS A 40 9.20 0.15 8.93
C LYS A 40 8.91 -1.33 9.08
N LEU A 41 7.70 -1.68 9.51
CA LEU A 41 7.27 -3.06 9.65
C LEU A 41 5.81 -3.24 9.22
N LEU A 42 5.60 -4.08 8.20
CA LEU A 42 4.30 -4.59 7.79
C LEU A 42 4.11 -5.99 8.39
N LEU A 43 3.02 -6.21 9.12
CA LEU A 43 2.80 -7.52 9.74
C LEU A 43 1.36 -8.01 9.68
N GLU A 44 1.19 -9.33 9.71
CA GLU A 44 -0.09 -9.96 10.01
C GLU A 44 -0.44 -9.78 11.49
N PHE A 45 -1.72 -9.58 11.78
CA PHE A 45 -2.25 -9.70 13.14
C PHE A 45 -3.63 -10.37 13.16
N TYR A 46 -4.06 -10.80 14.34
CA TYR A 46 -5.36 -11.43 14.54
C TYR A 46 -5.98 -10.94 15.86
N PRO A 47 -6.55 -9.72 15.89
CA PRO A 47 -7.13 -9.15 17.10
C PRO A 47 -8.41 -9.87 17.54
N ASN A 48 -8.81 -9.71 18.80
CA ASN A 48 -10.07 -10.30 19.29
C ASN A 48 -11.31 -9.68 18.63
N ASN A 49 -11.24 -8.37 18.32
CA ASN A 49 -12.28 -7.67 17.57
C ASN A 49 -12.22 -8.10 16.08
N PRO A 50 -13.28 -8.73 15.54
CA PRO A 50 -13.29 -9.19 14.16
C PRO A 50 -13.42 -8.04 13.16
N ALA A 51 -14.00 -6.91 13.57
CA ALA A 51 -14.14 -5.73 12.72
C ALA A 51 -12.81 -4.97 12.52
N LEU A 52 -11.78 -5.28 13.31
CA LEU A 52 -10.46 -4.67 13.17
C LEU A 52 -9.66 -5.41 12.09
N LEU A 53 -9.67 -4.84 10.89
CA LEU A 53 -9.01 -5.39 9.70
C LEU A 53 -7.59 -4.84 9.50
N GLY A 54 -7.34 -3.61 9.95
CA GLY A 54 -6.06 -2.92 9.82
C GLY A 54 -5.73 -2.10 11.06
N LEU A 55 -4.45 -1.78 11.24
CA LEU A 55 -4.00 -0.83 12.27
C LEU A 55 -2.66 -0.19 11.88
N ASN A 56 -2.64 1.13 11.78
CA ASN A 56 -1.43 1.94 11.64
C ASN A 56 -0.99 2.53 13.00
N VAL A 57 0.21 2.17 13.46
CA VAL A 57 0.81 2.68 14.70
C VAL A 57 2.00 3.58 14.36
N GLY A 58 1.99 4.79 14.91
CA GLY A 58 3.09 5.74 14.80
C GLY A 58 3.35 6.18 13.36
N VAL A 59 2.31 6.20 12.52
CA VAL A 59 2.36 6.65 11.12
C VAL A 59 3.41 5.87 10.31
N GLY A 60 3.13 4.59 10.07
CA GLY A 60 3.97 3.69 9.29
C GLY A 60 5.18 3.13 10.04
N ILE A 61 5.28 3.28 11.36
CA ILE A 61 6.22 2.47 12.15
C ILE A 61 5.76 1.01 12.13
N HIS A 62 4.48 0.77 12.43
CA HIS A 62 3.86 -0.55 12.28
C HIS A 62 2.56 -0.42 11.50
N VAL A 63 2.43 -1.17 10.42
CA VAL A 63 1.14 -1.39 9.77
C VAL A 63 0.77 -2.85 9.94
N LYS A 64 -0.39 -3.11 10.53
CA LYS A 64 -0.89 -4.46 10.81
C LYS A 64 -2.09 -4.73 9.92
N LEU A 65 -2.13 -5.91 9.30
CA LEU A 65 -3.23 -6.34 8.45
C LEU A 65 -3.76 -7.70 8.90
N ARG A 66 -5.08 -7.83 8.96
CA ARG A 66 -5.75 -9.10 9.19
C ARG A 66 -5.92 -9.78 7.84
N LEU A 67 -5.46 -11.02 7.73
CA LEU A 67 -5.47 -11.75 6.46
C LEU A 67 -6.61 -12.76 6.34
N GLU A 68 -7.30 -13.08 7.43
CA GLU A 68 -8.40 -14.05 7.44
C GLU A 68 -9.53 -13.65 8.39
N ASP A 69 -10.70 -14.21 8.12
CA ASP A 69 -11.88 -14.11 8.97
C ASP A 69 -11.84 -15.07 10.17
N ARG A 70 -12.93 -15.11 10.94
CA ARG A 70 -13.03 -15.97 12.13
C ARG A 70 -13.12 -17.46 11.85
N THR A 71 -13.43 -17.83 10.61
CA THR A 71 -13.54 -19.22 10.15
C THR A 71 -12.20 -19.75 9.61
N GLY A 72 -11.19 -18.88 9.50
CA GLY A 72 -9.88 -19.20 8.91
C GLY A 72 -9.86 -19.04 7.39
N ILE A 73 -10.92 -18.47 6.78
CA ILE A 73 -10.92 -18.17 5.36
C ILE A 73 -10.10 -16.90 5.12
N VAL A 74 -9.08 -17.03 4.28
CA VAL A 74 -8.22 -15.92 3.86
C VAL A 74 -9.03 -14.92 3.03
N TYR A 75 -8.92 -13.63 3.35
CA TYR A 75 -9.57 -12.57 2.61
C TYR A 75 -9.01 -12.46 1.18
N PRO A 76 -9.83 -12.09 0.19
CA PRO A 76 -9.35 -11.77 -1.15
C PRO A 76 -8.25 -10.72 -1.12
N PHE A 77 -7.21 -10.90 -1.95
CA PHE A 77 -6.05 -9.99 -2.01
C PHE A 77 -6.47 -8.51 -2.13
N ASP A 78 -7.48 -8.21 -2.93
CA ASP A 78 -7.94 -6.85 -3.16
C ASP A 78 -8.58 -6.21 -1.94
N GLN A 79 -9.22 -6.99 -1.07
CA GLN A 79 -9.75 -6.51 0.21
C GLN A 79 -8.62 -6.18 1.19
N VAL A 80 -7.58 -7.02 1.24
CA VAL A 80 -6.42 -6.78 2.11
C VAL A 80 -5.61 -5.58 1.60
N LEU A 81 -5.46 -5.45 0.28
CA LEU A 81 -4.85 -4.27 -0.35
C LEU A 81 -5.63 -3.00 -0.02
N ASP A 82 -6.96 -3.02 -0.12
CA ASP A 82 -7.79 -1.86 0.20
C ASP A 82 -7.66 -1.44 1.67
N THR A 83 -7.59 -2.42 2.57
CA THR A 83 -7.27 -2.18 3.99
C THR A 83 -5.89 -1.54 4.15
N MET A 84 -4.87 -2.01 3.41
CA MET A 84 -3.55 -1.37 3.41
C MET A 84 -3.60 0.09 2.94
N LEU A 85 -4.35 0.39 1.88
CA LEU A 85 -4.51 1.75 1.37
C LEU A 85 -5.17 2.66 2.41
N HIS A 86 -6.22 2.17 3.07
CA HIS A 86 -6.86 2.85 4.20
C HIS A 86 -5.85 3.18 5.30
N GLU A 87 -5.04 2.19 5.72
CA GLU A 87 -4.04 2.41 6.76
C GLU A 87 -2.99 3.44 6.36
N LEU A 88 -2.66 3.54 5.07
CA LEU A 88 -1.70 4.54 4.57
C LEU A 88 -2.27 5.96 4.58
N CYS A 89 -3.59 6.16 4.54
CA CYS A 89 -4.20 7.48 4.64
C CYS A 89 -3.88 8.19 5.98
N TYR A 90 -3.59 7.43 7.03
CA TYR A 90 -3.15 7.96 8.33
C TYR A 90 -1.82 8.74 8.27
N TYR A 91 -1.07 8.69 7.16
CA TYR A 91 0.06 9.60 6.91
C TYR A 91 -0.34 11.06 6.78
N ALA A 92 -1.54 11.32 6.25
CA ALA A 92 -2.05 12.67 6.01
C ALA A 92 -3.16 13.06 6.99
N TYR A 93 -4.02 12.11 7.38
CA TYR A 93 -5.22 12.39 8.15
C TYR A 93 -5.39 11.40 9.31
N GLY A 94 -5.34 11.90 10.55
CA GLY A 94 -5.51 11.08 11.75
C GLY A 94 -6.97 10.69 12.05
N LEU A 95 -7.95 11.31 11.40
CA LEU A 95 -9.37 11.12 11.63
C LEU A 95 -10.08 10.74 10.33
N HIS A 96 -11.09 9.87 10.42
CA HIS A 96 -11.98 9.49 9.32
C HIS A 96 -12.95 10.62 8.94
N ASN A 97 -12.42 11.72 8.42
CA ASN A 97 -13.20 12.85 7.90
C ASN A 97 -13.31 12.79 6.37
N ALA A 98 -14.01 13.75 5.77
CA ALA A 98 -14.20 13.80 4.31
C ALA A 98 -12.87 13.80 3.52
N SER A 99 -11.83 14.46 4.04
CA SER A 99 -10.50 14.50 3.41
C SER A 99 -9.80 13.15 3.44
N PHE A 100 -9.96 12.39 4.53
CA PHE A 100 -9.47 11.01 4.60
C PHE A 100 -10.08 10.14 3.51
N TYR A 101 -11.41 10.14 3.40
CA TYR A 101 -12.12 9.32 2.40
C TYR A 101 -11.78 9.75 0.97
N LYS A 102 -11.64 11.06 0.74
CA LYS A 102 -11.20 11.59 -0.55
C LYS A 102 -9.82 11.06 -0.94
N LEU A 103 -8.84 11.11 -0.03
CA LEU A 103 -7.51 10.53 -0.26
C LEU A 103 -7.59 9.03 -0.52
N TRP A 104 -8.39 8.30 0.25
CA TRP A 104 -8.55 6.86 0.07
C TRP A 104 -9.12 6.52 -1.31
N ASP A 105 -10.15 7.24 -1.77
CA ASP A 105 -10.72 7.08 -3.10
C ASP A 105 -9.73 7.37 -4.22
N GLU A 106 -8.92 8.43 -4.05
CA GLU A 106 -7.89 8.82 -5.02
C GLU A 106 -6.84 7.72 -5.17
N ILE A 107 -6.25 7.23 -4.06
CA ILE A 107 -5.23 6.18 -4.12
C ILE A 107 -5.80 4.84 -4.60
N ARG A 108 -7.09 4.54 -4.37
CA ARG A 108 -7.75 3.36 -4.93
C ARG A 108 -7.86 3.44 -6.46
N LYS A 109 -8.26 4.60 -7.00
CA LYS A 109 -8.30 4.82 -8.45
C LYS A 109 -6.94 4.61 -9.09
N ASP A 110 -5.88 5.12 -8.46
CA ASP A 110 -4.51 4.91 -8.94
C ASP A 110 -4.12 3.44 -8.97
N GLN A 111 -4.53 2.66 -7.97
CA GLN A 111 -4.26 1.23 -7.95
C GLN A 111 -5.00 0.47 -9.06
N ILE A 112 -6.23 0.87 -9.38
CA ILE A 112 -6.97 0.33 -10.52
C ILE A 112 -6.25 0.66 -11.83
N ILE A 113 -5.82 1.91 -12.02
CA ILE A 113 -5.08 2.35 -13.21
C ILE A 113 -3.75 1.60 -13.32
N LYS A 114 -2.98 1.49 -12.23
CA LYS A 114 -1.72 0.72 -12.21
C LYS A 114 -1.94 -0.73 -12.61
N LYS A 115 -2.99 -1.39 -12.08
CA LYS A 115 -3.35 -2.76 -12.46
C LYS A 115 -3.73 -2.87 -13.94
N ALA A 116 -4.53 -1.94 -14.46
CA ALA A 116 -4.90 -1.90 -15.86
C ALA A 116 -3.67 -1.73 -16.77
N LEU A 117 -2.77 -0.81 -16.43
CA LEU A 117 -1.52 -0.58 -17.18
C LEU A 117 -0.56 -1.77 -17.11
N LEU A 118 -0.48 -2.48 -15.99
CA LEU A 118 0.30 -3.72 -15.88
C LEU A 118 -0.27 -4.85 -16.75
N GLY A 119 -1.58 -4.82 -17.05
CA GLY A 119 -2.25 -5.73 -17.98
C GLY A 119 -2.15 -5.31 -19.46
N VAL A 120 -1.75 -4.07 -19.76
CA VAL A 120 -1.59 -3.56 -21.13
C VAL A 120 -0.11 -3.59 -21.53
N THR A 121 0.25 -4.48 -22.44
CA THR A 121 1.56 -4.49 -23.09
C THR A 121 1.68 -3.36 -24.12
N ARG A 122 1.86 -2.11 -23.63
CA ARG A 122 2.48 -0.92 -24.27
C ARG A 122 1.77 0.36 -23.85
N GLY A 123 2.57 1.36 -23.49
CA GLY A 123 2.14 2.76 -23.38
C GLY A 123 2.46 3.37 -22.02
N SER A 124 3.44 4.27 -21.98
CA SER A 124 3.70 5.15 -20.85
C SER A 124 2.65 6.27 -20.84
N GLN A 125 1.96 6.46 -19.72
CA GLN A 125 1.10 7.62 -19.50
C GLN A 125 1.44 8.22 -18.13
N ASP A 126 1.78 9.50 -18.14
CA ASP A 126 2.11 10.24 -16.92
C ASP A 126 0.81 10.59 -16.19
N VAL A 127 0.72 10.23 -14.90
CA VAL A 127 -0.43 10.54 -14.05
C VAL A 127 0.04 11.51 -12.97
N SER A 128 -0.65 12.64 -12.83
CA SER A 128 -0.39 13.61 -11.76
C SER A 128 -1.22 13.26 -10.53
N ILE A 129 -0.56 13.16 -9.38
CA ILE A 129 -1.17 12.85 -8.07
C ILE A 129 -0.59 13.85 -7.06
N TYR A 130 -1.44 14.56 -6.30
CA TYR A 130 -1.04 15.50 -5.23
C TYR A 130 -0.07 16.65 -5.63
N GLY A 131 -0.10 17.16 -6.87
CA GLY A 131 0.90 18.15 -7.32
C GLY A 131 2.29 17.55 -7.58
N PHE A 132 2.42 16.22 -7.49
CA PHE A 132 3.56 15.45 -7.95
C PHE A 132 3.30 14.99 -9.38
N THR A 133 4.31 15.08 -10.24
CA THR A 133 4.29 14.46 -11.57
C THR A 133 4.93 13.08 -11.44
N ILE A 134 4.15 12.02 -11.56
CA ILE A 134 4.68 10.66 -11.63
C ILE A 134 5.01 10.37 -13.10
N LYS A 135 6.31 10.38 -13.41
CA LYS A 135 6.79 9.98 -14.74
C LYS A 135 6.96 8.47 -14.82
N HIS A 136 6.27 7.85 -15.76
CA HIS A 136 6.39 6.41 -16.01
C HIS A 136 7.45 6.15 -17.09
N TYR A 137 8.62 5.63 -16.69
CA TYR A 137 9.65 5.21 -17.65
C TYR A 137 9.70 3.68 -17.76
N LEU A 138 9.45 3.17 -18.98
CA LEU A 138 9.69 1.78 -19.35
C LEU A 138 11.14 1.65 -19.84
N CYS A 139 12.03 1.11 -19.02
CA CYS A 139 13.32 0.59 -19.52
C CYS A 139 13.16 -0.90 -19.84
N GLY A 140 13.65 -1.33 -21.01
CA GLY A 140 13.32 -2.56 -21.74
C GLY A 140 13.61 -3.92 -21.10
N LYS A 141 13.49 -4.06 -19.78
CA LYS A 141 13.62 -5.33 -19.03
C LYS A 141 12.54 -5.51 -17.96
N GLY A 142 11.34 -4.95 -18.17
CA GLY A 142 10.15 -5.23 -17.34
C GLY A 142 10.22 -4.70 -15.90
N ARG A 143 11.02 -3.66 -15.62
CA ARG A 143 11.05 -3.00 -14.31
C ARG A 143 10.48 -1.59 -14.44
N ALA A 144 9.40 -1.32 -13.72
CA ALA A 144 8.89 0.02 -13.51
C ALA A 144 9.65 0.66 -12.33
N TYR A 145 10.28 1.81 -12.57
CA TYR A 145 10.78 2.66 -11.50
C TYR A 145 9.83 3.85 -11.35
N VAL A 146 9.47 4.17 -10.12
CA VAL A 146 8.73 5.39 -9.79
C VAL A 146 9.71 6.29 -9.04
N ILE A 147 10.14 7.37 -9.68
CA ILE A 147 10.92 8.43 -9.04
C ILE A 147 9.94 9.55 -8.73
N GLY A 148 9.53 9.66 -7.46
CA GLY A 148 8.79 10.82 -6.98
C GLY A 148 9.75 11.99 -6.80
N ILE A 149 9.64 13.02 -7.63
CA ILE A 149 10.31 14.30 -7.39
C ILE A 149 9.36 15.16 -6.56
N ARG A 150 9.81 15.57 -5.38
CA ARG A 150 9.08 16.52 -4.52
C ARG A 150 9.22 17.92 -5.13
N THR A 151 8.15 18.45 -5.70
CA THR A 151 8.03 19.90 -5.87
C THR A 151 7.39 20.44 -4.61
N ILE A 152 8.16 21.13 -3.78
CA ILE A 152 7.58 21.99 -2.75
C ILE A 152 7.03 23.19 -3.51
N VAL A 153 5.74 23.19 -3.82
CA VAL A 153 5.04 24.44 -4.05
C VAL A 153 4.86 25.08 -2.67
N ASN A 154 5.76 26.00 -2.36
CA ASN A 154 5.50 27.00 -1.33
C ASN A 154 4.44 27.91 -1.92
N ASP A 155 3.18 27.65 -1.59
CA ASP A 155 2.14 28.65 -1.76
C ASP A 155 2.12 29.51 -0.49
N PHE A 156 2.15 30.82 -0.70
CA PHE A 156 2.36 31.92 0.24
C PHE A 156 1.43 31.93 1.46
#